data_AF-A0AAU6WCN3-F1
#
_entry.id   AF-A0AAU6WCN3-F1
#
_cell.length_a   1.000
_cell.length_b   1.000
_cell.length_c   1.000
_cell.angle_alpha   90.00
_cell.angle_beta   90.00
_cell.angle_gamma   90.00
#
_symmetry.space_group_name_H-M   'P 1'
#
loop_
_entity.id
_entity.type
_entity.pdbx_description
1 polymer ?
#
loop_
_entity_poly.entity_id
_entity_poly.type
_entity_poly.pdbx_seq_one_letter_code
_entity_poly.pdbx_strand_id
1 'polypeptide(L)' 'MFGVFEGFFGIWAIIGIGYWAAKKNIFGPEGRMILNRLTFFIASPALLFTTIAGANPQEALGSQLFIARGFLPA' A
#
# COMPACT_ATOMS: atom_id res chain seq x y z
N MET A 1 18.37 -17.37 7.18
CA MET A 1 18.55 -17.13 5.72
C MET A 1 17.26 -17.37 4.93
N PHE A 2 16.43 -18.37 5.27
CA PHE A 2 15.13 -18.61 4.59
C PHE A 2 14.12 -17.45 4.68
N GLY A 3 14.07 -16.70 5.79
CA GLY A 3 13.12 -15.57 5.92
C GLY A 3 13.35 -14.42 4.93
N VAL A 4 14.54 -14.31 4.32
CA VAL A 4 14.78 -13.34 3.23
C VAL A 4 13.99 -13.75 1.99
N PHE A 5 13.95 -15.05 1.67
CA PHE A 5 13.14 -15.54 0.55
C PHE A 5 11.65 -15.31 0.79
N GLU A 6 11.16 -15.40 2.02
CA GLU A 6 9.75 -15.21 2.33
C GLU A 6 9.25 -13.79 1.98
N GLY A 7 10.04 -12.74 2.29
CA GLY A 7 9.73 -11.36 1.91
C GLY A 7 10.08 -11.01 0.47
N PHE A 8 11.24 -11.47 -0.04
CA PHE A 8 11.69 -11.13 -1.39
C PHE A 8 10.94 -11.88 -2.49
N PHE A 9 10.50 -13.11 -2.22
CA PHE A 9 9.79 -13.90 -3.21
C PHE A 9 8.46 -13.27 -3.61
N GLY A 10 7.74 -12.66 -2.65
CA GLY A 10 6.50 -11.94 -2.94
C GLY A 10 6.69 -10.81 -3.95
N ILE A 11 7.72 -9.98 -3.76
CA ILE A 11 8.06 -8.88 -4.68
C ILE A 11 8.46 -9.45 -6.05
N TRP A 12 9.33 -10.46 -6.08
CA TRP A 12 9.76 -11.11 -7.33
C TRP A 12 8.59 -11.72 -8.11
N ALA A 13 7.66 -12.38 -7.42
CA ALA A 13 6.48 -12.97 -8.03
C ALA A 13 5.59 -11.90 -8.67
N ILE A 14 5.33 -10.79 -7.96
CA ILE A 14 4.53 -9.67 -8.48
C ILE A 14 5.19 -9.04 -9.72
N ILE A 15 6.51 -8.79 -9.67
CA ILE A 15 7.25 -8.26 -10.81
C ILE A 15 7.18 -9.23 -12.00
N GLY A 16 7.34 -10.53 -11.75
CA GLY A 16 7.25 -11.57 -12.79
C GLY A 16 5.89 -11.59 -13.48
N ILE A 17 4.80 -11.49 -12.71
CA ILE A 17 3.43 -11.40 -13.25
C ILE A 17 3.29 -10.14 -14.12
N GLY A 18 3.73 -8.98 -13.61
CA GLY A 18 3.68 -7.71 -14.35
C GLY A 18 4.46 -7.75 -15.66
N TYR A 19 5.66 -8.34 -15.65
CA TYR A 19 6.48 -8.53 -16.84
C TYR A 19 5.78 -9.43 -17.88
N TRP A 20 5.19 -10.54 -17.43
CA TRP A 20 4.48 -11.46 -18.33
C TRP A 20 3.25 -10.80 -18.96
N ALA A 21 2.49 -10.03 -18.17
CA ALA A 21 1.36 -9.26 -18.65
C ALA A 21 1.77 -8.18 -19.68
N ALA A 22 2.89 -7.49 -19.45
CA ALA A 22 3.46 -6.54 -20.41
C ALA A 22 3.92 -7.24 -21.69
N LYS A 23 4.61 -8.39 -21.59
CA LYS A 23 5.09 -9.17 -22.74
C LYS A 23 3.96 -9.72 -23.60
N LYS A 24 2.81 -10.06 -22.99
CA LYS A 24 1.59 -10.49 -23.69
C LYS A 24 0.78 -9.35 -24.30
N ASN A 25 1.21 -8.09 -24.11
CA ASN A 25 0.54 -6.88 -24.59
C ASN A 25 -0.95 -6.79 -24.15
N ILE A 26 -1.26 -7.29 -22.95
CA ILE A 26 -2.64 -7.41 -22.45
C ILE A 26 -3.34 -6.05 -22.37
N PHE A 27 -2.57 -4.99 -22.13
CA PHE A 27 -3.09 -3.65 -21.91
C PHE A 27 -2.99 -2.75 -23.16
N GLY A 28 -2.47 -3.25 -24.29
CA GLY A 28 -2.31 -2.46 -25.51
C GLY A 28 -1.32 -1.29 -25.40
N PRO A 29 -1.31 -0.37 -26.40
CA PRO A 29 -0.41 0.79 -26.43
C PRO A 29 -0.61 1.75 -25.25
N GLU A 30 -1.86 1.94 -24.84
CA GLU A 30 -2.27 2.85 -23.76
C GLU A 30 -2.20 2.20 -22.37
N GLY A 31 -1.72 0.96 -22.29
CA GLY A 31 -1.74 0.18 -21.06
C GLY A 31 -1.05 0.86 -19.89
N ARG A 32 0.10 1.50 -20.16
CA ARG A 32 0.83 2.27 -19.15
C ARG A 32 -0.01 3.44 -18.63
N MET A 33 -0.72 4.16 -19.50
CA MET A 33 -1.58 5.28 -19.09
C MET A 33 -2.74 4.79 -18.21
N ILE A 34 -3.39 3.69 -18.60
CA ILE A 34 -4.53 3.13 -17.87
C ILE A 34 -4.08 2.63 -16.48
N LEU A 35 -2.99 1.85 -16.41
CA LEU A 35 -2.44 1.40 -15.13
C LEU A 35 -2.05 2.56 -14.22
N ASN A 36 -1.45 3.62 -14.77
CA ASN A 36 -1.08 4.80 -14.00
C ASN A 36 -2.33 5.47 -13.41
N ARG A 37 -3.37 5.67 -14.23
CA ARG A 37 -4.64 6.25 -13.75
C ARG A 37 -5.31 5.37 -12.70
N LEU A 38 -5.40 4.06 -12.92
CA LEU A 38 -5.97 3.14 -11.93
C LEU A 38 -5.19 3.18 -10.61
N THR A 39 -3.87 3.20 -10.68
CA THR A 39 -3.01 3.24 -9.49
C THR A 39 -3.24 4.54 -8.71
N PHE A 40 -3.19 5.69 -9.39
CA PHE A 40 -3.27 6.99 -8.71
C PHE A 40 -4.69 7.37 -8.29
N PHE A 41 -5.70 7.12 -9.12
CA PHE A 41 -7.08 7.54 -8.84
C PHE A 41 -7.88 6.53 -8.03
N ILE A 42 -7.52 5.24 -8.06
CA ILE A 42 -8.29 4.19 -7.38
C ILE A 42 -7.46 3.51 -6.30
N ALA A 43 -6.27 3.01 -6.63
CA ALA A 43 -5.48 2.24 -5.67
C ALA A 43 -5.00 3.10 -4.49
N SER A 44 -4.55 4.33 -4.72
CA SER A 44 -4.14 5.25 -3.65
C SER A 44 -5.26 5.54 -2.63
N PRO A 45 -6.46 6.01 -3.02
CA PRO A 45 -7.53 6.23 -2.06
C PRO A 45 -8.06 4.92 -1.46
N ALA A 46 -8.10 3.82 -2.21
CA ALA A 46 -8.48 2.52 -1.68
C ALA A 46 -7.50 2.04 -0.61
N LEU A 47 -6.19 2.19 -0.83
CA LEU A 47 -5.16 1.83 0.12
C LEU A 47 -5.25 2.67 1.39
N LEU A 48 -5.49 3.99 1.26
CA LEU A 48 -5.73 4.84 2.42
C LEU A 48 -6.96 4.38 3.19
N PHE A 49 -8.06 4.11 2.51
CA PHE A 49 -9.29 3.66 3.15
C PHE A 49 -9.13 2.31 3.85
N THR A 50 -8.52 1.32 3.19
CA THR A 50 -8.29 -0.01 3.79
C THR A 50 -7.31 0.06 4.95
N THR A 51 -6.29 0.91 4.86
CA THR A 51 -5.36 1.16 5.95
C THR A 51 -6.09 1.79 7.14
N ILE A 52 -6.92 2.82 6.93
CA ILE A 52 -7.68 3.47 8.02
C ILE A 52 -8.74 2.51 8.60
N ALA A 53 -9.45 1.77 7.76
CA ALA A 53 -10.50 0.85 8.19
C ALA A 53 -9.95 -0.34 9.01
N GLY A 54 -8.71 -0.77 8.72
CA GLY A 54 -8.02 -1.80 9.48
C GLY A 54 -7.16 -1.28 10.63
N ALA A 55 -6.92 0.03 10.71
CA ALA A 55 -6.11 0.62 11.76
C ALA A 55 -6.89 0.67 13.07
N ASN A 56 -6.27 0.19 14.15
CA ASN A 56 -6.82 0.33 15.50
C ASN A 56 -6.59 1.78 15.99
N PRO A 57 -7.64 2.58 16.22
CA PRO A 57 -7.49 3.98 16.60
C PRO A 57 -6.64 4.18 17.86
N GLN A 58 -6.63 3.21 18.76
CA GLN A 58 -5.86 3.20 20.00
C GLN A 58 -4.35 3.04 19.75
N GLU A 59 -3.94 2.39 18.66
CA GLU A 59 -2.54 2.30 18.25
C GLU A 59 -2.11 3.59 17.53
N ALA A 60 -2.99 4.15 16.69
CA ALA A 60 -2.75 5.41 15.99
C ALA A 60 -2.73 6.63 16.94
N LEU A 61 -3.56 6.61 17.99
CA LEU A 61 -3.69 7.66 19.01
C LEU A 61 -3.06 7.26 20.36
N GLY A 62 -2.05 6.39 20.35
CA GLY A 62 -1.47 5.77 21.55
C GLY A 62 -0.95 6.74 22.63
N SER A 63 0.01 6.30 23.45
CA SER A 63 0.52 7.07 24.61
C SER A 63 0.84 8.56 24.36
N GLN A 64 1.14 8.93 23.12
CA GLN A 64 1.32 10.30 22.64
C GLN A 64 0.11 11.22 22.92
N LEU A 65 -1.13 10.75 22.76
CA LEU A 65 -2.33 11.55 23.06
C LEU A 65 -2.54 11.72 24.57
N PHE A 66 -2.16 10.71 25.35
CA PHE A 66 -2.21 10.74 26.81
C PHE A 66 -1.18 11.71 27.40
N ILE A 67 0.01 11.78 26.80
CA ILE A 67 1.06 12.77 27.15
C ILE A 67 0.60 14.18 26.76
N ALA A 68 -0.01 14.36 25.58
CA ALA A 68 -0.52 15.65 25.14
C ALA A 68 -1.62 16.21 26.07
N ARG A 69 -2.49 15.35 26.62
CA ARG A 69 -3.48 15.74 27.64
C ARG A 69 -2.85 16.31 28.91
N GLY A 70 -1.65 15.88 29.28
CA GLY A 70 -0.90 16.43 30.43
C GLY A 70 -0.33 17.83 30.20
N PHE A 71 -0.33 18.33 28.95
CA PHE A 71 0.24 19.61 28.57
C PHE A 71 -0.80 20.73 28.38
N LEU A 72 -2.10 20.44 28.36
CA LEU A 72 -3.12 21.50 28.32
C LEU A 72 -3.24 22.15 29.72
N PRO A 73 -2.92 23.45 29.89
CA PRO A 73 -3.34 24.18 31.08
C PRO A 73 -4.87 24.27 31.08
N ALA A 74 -5.47 24.02 32.25
CA ALA A 74 -6.91 24.07 32.51
C ALA A 74 -7.52 25.44 32.23
#